data_AF-A0A8S1QMT7-F1
#
_entry.id   AF-A0A8S1QMT7-F1
#
_cell.length_a   1.000
_cell.length_b   1.000
_cell.length_c   1.000
_cell.angle_alpha   90.00
_cell.angle_beta   90.00
_cell.angle_gamma   90.00
#
_symmetry.space_group_name_H-M   'P 1'
#
loop_
_entity.id
_entity.type
_entity.pdbx_description
1 polymer ?
#
loop_
_entity_poly.entity_id
_entity_poly.type
_entity_poly.pdbx_seq_one_letter_code
_entity_poly.pdbx_strand_id
1 'polypeptide(L)'
;MIQLQLKRLIKSSRSQEQKNDIQQDDNPISNHLQMKQLNLQLQHFKLYQDILNEALNKYNLIMQTISSLSNEFKDIQLQQFKQYVSNFEKDLSLMQKFTQFDQIEAELKLYKQQKELLQNQLTESEKNNLGNQQVINDFKKNDAEQKKLIQDLKKQNEGYSIKVKELEQQKTQCEVIVKEKQAELQICQQQNQKNNEMLKQLQQTLVQDQQFSQSLTFSTTYKHIQGSVTQNGKVIENSSGGYYCCMCDQMIPKNGVIQFAIKIIEIADIMIGIGFRDIVQSKSYNDCYNIGRGTYNIQFNGYCWNHDQSDKNGKQIAFPFSTNDIIIVEVDIQKKYVKWTKSSTNQSFTLNIDTSKDLYPCVHLWGRCKVEILNKVFK
;
A
#
# COMPACT_ATOMS: atom_id res chain seq x y z
N MET A 1 -19.04 4.36 24.94
CA MET A 1 -20.10 5.28 24.45
C MET A 1 -21.50 4.66 24.55
N ILE A 2 -21.70 3.40 24.13
CA ILE A 2 -23.01 2.69 24.18
C ILE A 2 -23.57 2.52 25.61
N GLN A 3 -22.74 2.13 26.60
CA GLN A 3 -23.19 2.05 28.00
C GLN A 3 -23.68 3.40 28.58
N LEU A 4 -23.18 4.53 28.07
CA LEU A 4 -23.59 5.87 28.49
C LEU A 4 -24.96 6.27 27.92
N GLN A 5 -25.29 5.81 26.72
CA GLN A 5 -26.62 6.00 26.12
C GLN A 5 -27.68 5.13 26.79
N LEU A 6 -27.35 3.89 27.16
CA LEU A 6 -28.24 3.02 27.93
C LEU A 6 -28.57 3.59 29.32
N LYS A 7 -27.58 4.16 30.03
CA LYS A 7 -27.82 4.84 31.32
C LYS A 7 -28.69 6.09 31.20
N ARG A 8 -28.68 6.79 30.05
CA ARG A 8 -29.55 7.96 29.81
C ARG A 8 -31.00 7.55 29.52
N LEU A 9 -31.22 6.47 28.77
CA LEU A 9 -32.56 5.94 28.51
C LEU A 9 -33.24 5.45 29.80
N ILE A 10 -32.52 4.73 30.66
CA ILE A 10 -33.04 4.25 31.96
C ILE A 10 -33.34 5.41 32.93
N LYS A 11 -32.59 6.52 32.84
CA LYS A 11 -32.88 7.72 33.66
C LYS A 11 -34.12 8.47 33.18
N SER A 12 -34.39 8.49 31.87
CA SER A 12 -35.53 9.21 31.30
C SER A 12 -36.87 8.52 31.62
N SER A 13 -36.89 7.18 31.67
CA SER A 13 -38.10 6.42 32.02
C SER A 13 -38.50 6.57 33.50
N ARG A 14 -37.54 6.71 34.42
CA ARG A 14 -37.83 6.93 35.86
C ARG A 14 -38.38 8.32 36.19
N SER A 15 -38.16 9.31 35.33
CA SER A 15 -38.65 10.69 35.54
C SER A 15 -40.11 10.93 35.11
N GLN A 16 -40.78 9.95 34.51
CA GLN A 16 -42.19 10.05 34.12
C GLN A 16 -43.18 9.33 35.06
N GLU A 17 -42.70 8.70 36.15
CA GLU A 17 -43.56 7.93 37.07
C GLU A 17 -44.14 8.74 38.25
N GLN A 18 -44.02 10.06 38.29
CA GLN A 18 -44.66 10.87 39.34
C GLN A 18 -45.75 11.79 38.76
N LYS A 19 -47.00 11.50 39.16
CA LYS A 19 -48.28 12.19 38.89
C LYS A 19 -49.18 11.59 37.80
N ASN A 20 -49.58 10.34 37.96
CA ASN A 20 -50.87 9.88 37.43
C ASN A 20 -51.61 9.14 38.55
N ASP A 21 -52.71 9.73 39.02
CA ASP A 21 -53.70 9.06 39.84
C ASP A 21 -54.36 7.96 38.98
N ILE A 22 -54.13 6.71 39.37
CA ILE A 22 -54.60 5.52 38.66
C ILE A 22 -56.07 5.29 39.04
N GLN A 23 -56.98 5.62 38.13
CA GLN A 23 -58.26 4.90 38.05
C GLN A 23 -57.95 3.48 37.55
N GLN A 24 -58.11 2.48 38.42
CA GLN A 24 -58.00 1.06 38.08
C GLN A 24 -59.18 0.68 37.18
N ASP A 25 -59.00 0.81 35.88
CA ASP A 25 -59.89 0.23 34.89
C ASP A 25 -59.46 -1.23 34.70
N ASP A 26 -60.08 -2.12 35.49
CA ASP A 26 -59.84 -3.58 35.52
C ASP A 26 -60.37 -4.25 34.25
N ASN A 27 -59.77 -3.94 33.10
CA ASN A 27 -60.06 -4.62 31.84
C ASN A 27 -58.97 -5.67 31.54
N PRO A 28 -59.12 -6.93 32.00
CA PRO A 28 -58.10 -7.98 31.90
C PRO A 28 -57.69 -8.31 30.46
N ILE A 29 -58.53 -7.98 29.48
CA ILE A 29 -58.24 -8.17 28.05
C ILE A 29 -57.16 -7.19 27.57
N SER A 30 -57.16 -5.95 28.06
CA SER A 30 -56.16 -4.93 27.72
C SER A 30 -54.76 -5.32 28.23
N ASN A 31 -54.70 -5.81 29.47
CA ASN A 31 -53.45 -6.26 30.09
C ASN A 31 -52.84 -7.47 29.36
N HIS A 32 -53.67 -8.39 28.86
CA HIS A 32 -53.18 -9.55 28.10
C HIS A 32 -52.59 -9.17 26.74
N LEU A 33 -53.18 -8.19 26.03
CA LEU A 33 -52.66 -7.71 24.75
C LEU A 33 -51.33 -6.95 24.93
N GLN A 34 -51.24 -6.10 25.96
CA GLN A 34 -50.01 -5.40 26.30
C GLN A 34 -48.88 -6.37 26.68
N MET A 35 -49.18 -7.41 27.46
CA MET A 35 -48.20 -8.45 27.80
C MET A 35 -47.71 -9.24 26.57
N LYS A 36 -48.59 -9.54 25.61
CA LYS A 36 -48.18 -10.15 24.33
C LYS A 36 -47.28 -9.25 23.52
N GLN A 37 -47.59 -7.95 23.44
CA GLN A 37 -46.77 -6.98 22.71
C GLN A 37 -45.39 -6.80 23.37
N LEU A 38 -45.35 -6.74 24.71
CA LEU A 38 -44.10 -6.67 25.46
C LEU A 38 -43.23 -7.92 25.24
N ASN A 39 -43.83 -9.11 25.28
CA ASN A 39 -43.11 -10.36 25.01
C ASN A 39 -42.53 -10.40 23.59
N LEU A 40 -43.27 -9.91 22.59
CA LEU A 40 -42.77 -9.81 21.22
C LEU A 40 -41.59 -8.83 21.11
N GLN A 41 -41.66 -7.69 21.80
CA GLN A 41 -40.55 -6.73 21.87
C GLN A 41 -39.31 -7.33 22.54
N LEU A 42 -39.48 -8.10 23.62
CA LEU A 42 -38.39 -8.81 24.29
C LEU A 42 -37.75 -9.88 23.39
N GLN A 43 -38.55 -10.60 22.60
CA GLN A 43 -38.04 -11.57 21.62
C GLN A 43 -37.23 -10.88 20.52
N HIS A 44 -37.72 -9.77 19.96
CA HIS A 44 -36.96 -8.98 18.98
C HIS A 44 -35.66 -8.45 19.59
N PHE A 45 -35.70 -7.93 20.82
CA PHE A 45 -34.51 -7.45 21.51
C PHE A 45 -33.46 -8.56 21.68
N LYS A 46 -33.89 -9.78 22.06
CA LYS A 46 -33.00 -10.94 22.18
C LYS A 46 -32.38 -11.32 20.83
N LEU A 47 -33.17 -11.34 19.76
CA LEU A 47 -32.67 -11.59 18.40
C LEU A 47 -31.61 -10.56 17.98
N TYR A 48 -31.85 -9.27 18.23
CA TYR A 48 -30.85 -8.23 17.96
C TYR A 48 -29.56 -8.42 18.76
N GLN A 49 -29.68 -8.81 20.03
CA GLN A 49 -28.53 -9.10 20.88
C GLN A 49 -27.72 -10.29 20.33
N ASP A 50 -28.39 -11.34 19.85
CA ASP A 50 -27.74 -12.52 19.27
C ASP A 50 -26.99 -12.18 17.97
N ILE A 51 -27.61 -11.40 17.07
CA ILE A 51 -26.98 -10.89 15.84
C ILE A 51 -25.75 -10.04 16.17
N LEU A 52 -25.86 -9.14 17.15
CA LEU A 52 -24.75 -8.29 17.58
C LEU A 52 -23.58 -9.11 18.14
N ASN A 53 -23.87 -10.14 18.93
CA ASN A 53 -22.86 -11.05 19.47
C ASN A 53 -22.18 -11.85 18.35
N GLU A 54 -22.93 -12.34 17.37
CA GLU A 54 -22.37 -13.04 16.20
C GLU A 54 -21.45 -12.14 15.37
N ALA A 55 -21.88 -10.90 15.10
CA ALA A 55 -21.08 -9.91 14.39
C ALA A 55 -19.79 -9.58 15.15
N LEU A 56 -19.87 -9.42 16.48
CA LEU A 56 -18.71 -9.16 17.34
C LEU A 56 -17.72 -10.35 17.33
N ASN A 57 -18.22 -11.58 17.35
CA ASN A 57 -17.38 -12.78 17.25
C ASN A 57 -16.68 -12.86 15.89
N LYS A 58 -17.38 -12.58 14.79
CA LYS A 58 -16.77 -12.51 13.44
C LYS A 58 -15.71 -11.43 13.34
N TYR A 59 -15.95 -10.25 13.91
CA TYR A 59 -14.97 -9.17 13.98
C TYR A 59 -13.70 -9.60 14.74
N ASN A 60 -13.86 -10.23 15.91
CA ASN A 60 -12.73 -10.72 16.70
C ASN A 60 -11.91 -11.77 15.94
N LEU A 61 -12.57 -12.69 15.21
CA LEU A 61 -11.90 -13.67 14.36
C LEU A 61 -11.07 -13.02 13.25
N ILE A 62 -11.63 -12.02 12.56
CA ILE A 62 -10.91 -11.26 11.51
C ILE A 62 -9.67 -10.58 12.11
N MET A 63 -9.81 -9.93 13.27
CA MET A 63 -8.70 -9.26 13.94
C MET A 63 -7.60 -10.24 14.36
N GLN A 64 -7.95 -11.44 14.83
CA GLN A 64 -6.98 -12.50 15.11
C GLN A 64 -6.26 -12.97 13.84
N THR A 65 -6.98 -13.16 12.73
CA THR A 65 -6.39 -13.53 11.44
C THR A 65 -5.43 -12.44 10.93
N ILE A 66 -5.81 -11.17 11.00
CA ILE A 66 -4.93 -10.04 10.62
C ILE A 66 -3.68 -10.03 11.50
N SER A 67 -3.82 -10.23 12.82
CA SER A 67 -2.67 -10.30 13.71
C SER A 67 -1.75 -11.48 13.38
N SER A 68 -2.30 -12.64 13.02
CA SER A 68 -1.54 -13.81 12.61
C SER A 68 -0.77 -13.55 11.32
N LEU A 69 -1.44 -13.01 10.29
CA LEU A 69 -0.80 -12.66 9.01
C LEU A 69 0.28 -11.58 9.18
N SER A 70 0.06 -10.60 10.06
CA SER A 70 1.06 -9.59 10.38
C SER A 70 2.31 -10.20 11.04
N ASN A 71 2.12 -11.17 11.93
CA ASN A 71 3.23 -11.89 12.56
C ASN A 71 3.95 -12.78 11.54
N GLU A 72 3.23 -13.51 10.69
CA GLU A 72 3.81 -14.31 9.61
C GLU A 72 4.63 -13.45 8.64
N PHE A 73 4.12 -12.27 8.26
CA PHE A 73 4.85 -11.33 7.42
C PHE A 73 6.14 -10.83 8.10
N LYS A 74 6.10 -10.53 9.40
CA LYS A 74 7.30 -10.17 10.19
C LYS A 74 8.29 -11.33 10.26
N ASP A 75 7.81 -12.56 10.42
CA ASP A 75 8.64 -13.76 10.45
C ASP A 75 9.30 -14.00 9.09
N ILE A 76 8.58 -13.82 7.98
CA ILE A 76 9.13 -13.88 6.62
C ILE A 76 10.20 -12.80 6.42
N GLN A 77 9.92 -11.55 6.80
CA GLN A 77 10.92 -10.47 6.72
C GLN A 77 12.14 -10.76 7.59
N LEU A 78 11.93 -11.31 8.80
CA LEU A 78 13.02 -11.70 9.70
C LEU A 78 13.81 -12.89 9.14
N GLN A 79 13.16 -13.86 8.49
CA GLN A 79 13.85 -14.97 7.80
C GLN A 79 14.67 -14.45 6.62
N GLN A 80 14.11 -13.56 5.79
CA GLN A 80 14.83 -12.91 4.70
C GLN A 80 16.03 -12.12 5.22
N PHE A 81 15.86 -11.37 6.33
CA PHE A 81 16.95 -10.65 6.97
C PHE A 81 18.00 -11.60 7.56
N LYS A 82 17.61 -12.68 8.23
CA LYS A 82 18.53 -13.72 8.72
C LYS A 82 19.30 -14.38 7.58
N GLN A 83 18.65 -14.65 6.45
CA GLN A 83 19.31 -15.19 5.27
C GLN A 83 20.28 -14.19 4.66
N TYR A 84 19.91 -12.90 4.61
CA TYR A 84 20.80 -11.81 4.21
C TYR A 84 22.01 -11.71 5.14
N VAL A 85 21.82 -11.73 6.46
CA VAL A 85 22.90 -11.72 7.45
C VAL A 85 23.79 -12.96 7.32
N SER A 86 23.21 -14.15 7.15
CA SER A 86 24.00 -15.39 6.96
C SER A 86 24.83 -15.35 5.66
N ASN A 87 24.28 -14.79 4.59
CA ASN A 87 25.04 -14.56 3.35
C ASN A 87 26.14 -13.51 3.57
N PHE A 88 25.83 -12.43 4.28
CA PHE A 88 26.81 -11.40 4.64
C PHE A 88 27.93 -11.94 5.52
N GLU A 89 27.65 -12.84 6.47
CA GLU A 89 28.66 -13.50 7.30
C GLU A 89 29.55 -14.45 6.49
N LYS A 90 28.98 -15.16 5.50
CA LYS A 90 29.77 -15.94 4.53
C LYS A 90 30.67 -15.05 3.69
N ASP A 91 30.14 -13.92 3.24
CA ASP A 91 30.91 -12.92 2.48
C ASP A 91 31.97 -12.24 3.37
N LEU A 92 31.70 -12.06 4.67
CA LEU A 92 32.66 -11.54 5.65
C LEU A 92 33.76 -12.55 5.94
N SER A 93 33.45 -13.85 5.97
CA SER A 93 34.43 -14.95 6.02
C SER A 93 35.31 -14.99 4.77
N LEU A 94 34.73 -14.74 3.58
CA LEU A 94 35.47 -14.49 2.34
C LEU A 94 36.33 -13.21 2.43
N MET A 95 35.86 -12.15 3.07
CA MET A 95 36.66 -10.95 3.37
C MET A 95 37.73 -11.17 4.44
N GLN A 96 37.57 -12.12 5.37
CA GLN A 96 38.66 -12.51 6.25
C GLN A 96 39.79 -13.21 5.48
N LYS A 97 39.49 -13.80 4.31
CA LYS A 97 40.52 -14.21 3.34
C LYS A 97 41.18 -13.02 2.62
N PHE A 98 40.58 -11.82 2.62
CA PHE A 98 41.29 -10.60 2.21
C PHE A 98 42.35 -10.17 3.23
N THR A 99 42.19 -10.44 4.52
CA THR A 99 43.30 -10.31 5.48
C THR A 99 44.43 -11.31 5.18
N GLN A 100 44.12 -12.46 4.58
CA GLN A 100 45.14 -13.36 4.03
C GLN A 100 45.81 -12.75 2.80
N PHE A 101 45.17 -11.81 2.10
CA PHE A 101 45.74 -11.11 0.96
C PHE A 101 46.90 -10.20 1.37
N ASP A 102 46.71 -9.40 2.43
CA ASP A 102 47.79 -8.59 3.02
C ASP A 102 48.93 -9.47 3.55
N GLN A 103 48.59 -10.64 4.12
CA GLN A 103 49.58 -11.64 4.56
C GLN A 103 50.32 -12.29 3.39
N ILE A 104 49.62 -12.63 2.30
CA ILE A 104 50.17 -13.19 1.06
C ILE A 104 51.07 -12.17 0.38
N GLU A 105 50.69 -10.90 0.34
CA GLU A 105 51.48 -9.81 -0.25
C GLU A 105 52.75 -9.55 0.58
N ALA A 106 52.64 -9.63 1.91
CA ALA A 106 53.79 -9.59 2.81
C ALA A 106 54.73 -10.81 2.63
N GLU A 107 54.19 -12.02 2.52
CA GLU A 107 54.97 -13.24 2.24
C GLU A 107 55.65 -13.19 0.88
N LEU A 108 54.96 -12.72 -0.17
CA LEU A 108 55.51 -12.50 -1.51
C LEU A 108 56.70 -11.54 -1.48
N LYS A 109 56.58 -10.45 -0.70
CA LYS A 109 57.65 -9.47 -0.53
C LYS A 109 58.87 -10.10 0.18
N LEU A 110 58.63 -10.87 1.23
CA LEU A 110 59.68 -11.61 1.96
C LEU A 110 60.38 -12.62 1.06
N TYR A 111 59.64 -13.40 0.27
CA TYR A 111 60.20 -14.39 -0.64
C TYR A 111 61.02 -13.78 -1.77
N LYS A 112 60.57 -12.64 -2.33
CA LYS A 112 61.37 -11.90 -3.33
C LYS A 112 62.71 -11.45 -2.75
N GLN A 113 62.73 -10.94 -1.52
CA GLN A 113 63.96 -10.54 -0.83
C GLN A 113 64.90 -11.73 -0.55
N GLN A 114 64.36 -12.86 -0.07
CA GLN A 114 65.17 -14.07 0.18
C GLN A 114 65.78 -14.63 -1.11
N LYS A 115 65.02 -14.63 -2.20
CA LYS A 115 65.50 -15.07 -3.52
C LYS A 115 66.67 -14.21 -4.00
N GLU A 116 66.55 -12.89 -3.86
CA GLU A 116 67.60 -11.94 -4.25
C GLU A 116 68.89 -12.13 -3.42
N LEU A 117 68.76 -12.35 -2.10
CA LEU A 117 69.88 -12.66 -1.21
C LEU A 117 70.64 -13.93 -1.63
N LEU A 118 69.88 -15.01 -1.91
CA LEU A 118 70.43 -16.28 -2.35
C LEU A 118 71.15 -16.17 -3.70
N GLN A 119 70.61 -15.38 -4.60
CA GLN A 119 71.19 -15.14 -5.92
C GLN A 119 72.52 -14.37 -5.81
N ASN A 120 72.61 -13.41 -4.89
CA ASN A 120 73.85 -12.70 -4.57
C ASN A 120 74.91 -13.63 -3.95
N GLN A 121 74.52 -14.49 -3.00
CA GLN A 121 75.43 -15.48 -2.39
C GLN A 121 76.00 -16.49 -3.40
N LEU A 122 75.17 -16.95 -4.34
CA LEU A 122 75.62 -17.81 -5.45
C LEU A 122 76.70 -17.11 -6.29
N THR A 123 76.48 -15.84 -6.60
CA THR A 123 77.39 -15.03 -7.43
C THR A 123 78.73 -14.76 -6.73
N GLU A 124 78.73 -14.64 -5.39
CA GLU A 124 79.96 -14.49 -4.59
C GLU A 124 80.74 -15.81 -4.45
N SER A 125 80.04 -16.93 -4.26
CA SER A 125 80.68 -18.26 -4.18
C SER A 125 81.35 -18.66 -5.50
N GLU A 126 80.75 -18.32 -6.64
CA GLU A 126 81.33 -18.54 -7.97
C GLU A 126 82.63 -17.73 -8.20
N LYS A 127 82.81 -16.60 -7.51
CA LYS A 127 84.02 -15.76 -7.62
C LYS A 127 85.21 -16.25 -6.80
N ASN A 128 85.01 -17.06 -5.76
CA ASN A 128 86.06 -17.42 -4.81
C ASN A 128 86.85 -18.71 -5.15
N ASN A 129 86.59 -19.37 -6.27
CA ASN A 129 87.16 -20.68 -6.61
C ASN A 129 88.45 -20.67 -7.48
N LEU A 130 89.39 -19.76 -7.23
CA LEU A 130 90.71 -19.75 -7.88
C LEU A 130 91.89 -19.70 -6.88
N GLY A 131 92.44 -20.87 -6.49
CA GLY A 131 93.81 -20.98 -5.95
C GLY A 131 94.18 -22.19 -5.05
N ASN A 132 95.22 -22.93 -5.45
CA ASN A 132 96.12 -23.88 -4.72
C ASN A 132 95.80 -25.40 -4.60
N GLN A 133 96.85 -26.24 -4.59
CA GLN A 133 96.83 -27.67 -4.98
C GLN A 133 96.78 -28.69 -3.81
N GLN A 134 97.09 -28.28 -2.57
CA GLN A 134 96.74 -29.02 -1.34
C GLN A 134 95.32 -28.65 -0.84
N VAL A 135 94.84 -27.52 -1.34
CA VAL A 135 93.46 -27.04 -1.28
C VAL A 135 92.56 -27.84 -2.25
N ILE A 136 93.08 -28.57 -3.25
CA ILE A 136 92.28 -29.34 -4.25
C ILE A 136 91.50 -30.54 -3.66
N ASN A 137 92.02 -31.24 -2.65
CA ASN A 137 91.29 -32.36 -2.05
C ASN A 137 90.23 -31.90 -1.04
N ASP A 138 90.48 -30.80 -0.31
CA ASP A 138 89.46 -30.10 0.46
C ASP A 138 88.46 -29.35 -0.44
N PHE A 139 88.90 -28.85 -1.61
CA PHE A 139 88.04 -28.28 -2.67
C PHE A 139 87.16 -29.34 -3.31
N LYS A 140 87.61 -30.59 -3.50
CA LYS A 140 86.74 -31.64 -4.08
C LYS A 140 85.63 -32.03 -3.12
N LYS A 141 85.90 -32.03 -1.81
CA LYS A 141 84.87 -32.26 -0.78
C LYS A 141 83.95 -31.04 -0.63
N ASN A 142 84.51 -29.82 -0.64
CA ASN A 142 83.74 -28.57 -0.69
C ASN A 142 82.96 -28.39 -2.00
N ASP A 143 83.43 -28.88 -3.14
CA ASP A 143 82.77 -28.78 -4.46
C ASP A 143 81.57 -29.71 -4.53
N ALA A 144 81.64 -30.90 -3.93
CA ALA A 144 80.49 -31.78 -3.78
C ALA A 144 79.42 -31.18 -2.83
N GLU A 145 79.84 -30.60 -1.70
CA GLU A 145 78.93 -29.92 -0.76
C GLU A 145 78.34 -28.63 -1.36
N GLN A 146 79.13 -27.83 -2.07
CA GLN A 146 78.67 -26.66 -2.83
C GLN A 146 77.70 -27.07 -3.95
N LYS A 147 77.99 -28.12 -4.72
CA LYS A 147 77.07 -28.62 -5.76
C LYS A 147 75.76 -29.09 -5.17
N LYS A 148 75.79 -29.80 -4.04
CA LYS A 148 74.59 -30.23 -3.33
C LYS A 148 73.79 -29.02 -2.82
N LEU A 149 74.44 -28.05 -2.19
CA LEU A 149 73.82 -26.81 -1.73
C LEU A 149 73.18 -26.05 -2.90
N ILE A 150 73.90 -25.87 -4.02
CA ILE A 150 73.38 -25.24 -5.24
C ILE A 150 72.16 -25.99 -5.77
N GLN A 151 72.17 -27.32 -5.74
CA GLN A 151 71.05 -28.13 -6.21
C GLN A 151 69.83 -28.03 -5.27
N ASP A 152 70.04 -28.02 -3.96
CA ASP A 152 68.99 -27.84 -2.95
C ASP A 152 68.38 -26.42 -3.05
N LEU A 153 69.20 -25.39 -3.25
CA LEU A 153 68.76 -24.02 -3.48
C LEU A 153 67.97 -23.87 -4.78
N LYS A 154 68.38 -24.56 -5.86
CA LYS A 154 67.61 -24.60 -7.12
C LYS A 154 66.22 -25.21 -6.92
N LYS A 155 66.12 -26.34 -6.22
CA LYS A 155 64.83 -26.97 -5.89
C LYS A 155 63.95 -26.06 -5.02
N GLN A 156 64.55 -25.40 -4.03
CA GLN A 156 63.82 -24.48 -3.17
C GLN A 156 63.30 -23.25 -3.95
N ASN A 157 64.10 -22.71 -4.88
CA ASN A 157 63.72 -21.59 -5.74
C ASN A 157 62.63 -21.97 -6.75
N GLU A 158 62.66 -23.19 -7.30
CA GLU A 158 61.57 -23.74 -8.11
C GLU A 158 60.27 -23.84 -7.31
N GLY A 159 60.34 -24.34 -6.07
CA GLY A 159 59.21 -24.38 -5.14
C GLY A 159 58.60 -22.99 -4.88
N TYR A 160 59.44 -21.96 -4.66
CA TYR A 160 58.96 -20.59 -4.51
C TYR A 160 58.36 -20.02 -5.79
N SER A 161 58.95 -20.32 -6.96
CA SER A 161 58.41 -19.87 -8.24
C SER A 161 57.00 -20.40 -8.51
N ILE A 162 56.74 -21.66 -8.15
CA ILE A 162 55.39 -22.27 -8.24
C ILE A 162 54.42 -21.54 -7.30
N LYS A 163 54.80 -21.36 -6.03
CA LYS A 163 53.93 -20.73 -5.03
C LYS A 163 53.60 -19.27 -5.38
N VAL A 164 54.55 -18.51 -5.95
CA VAL A 164 54.30 -17.15 -6.46
C VAL A 164 53.23 -17.15 -7.54
N LYS A 165 53.31 -18.07 -8.52
CA LYS A 165 52.31 -18.17 -9.59
C LYS A 165 50.91 -18.53 -9.07
N GLU A 166 50.84 -19.45 -8.10
CA GLU A 166 49.58 -19.81 -7.46
C GLU A 166 48.93 -18.61 -6.75
N LEU A 167 49.73 -17.80 -6.05
CA LEU A 167 49.26 -16.60 -5.36
C LEU A 167 48.82 -15.50 -6.34
N GLU A 168 49.54 -15.31 -7.45
CA GLU A 168 49.15 -14.39 -8.52
C GLU A 168 47.82 -14.80 -9.19
N GLN A 169 47.61 -16.10 -9.37
CA GLN A 169 46.34 -16.62 -9.88
C GLN A 169 45.19 -16.40 -8.89
N GLN A 170 45.41 -16.65 -7.60
CA GLN A 170 44.42 -16.37 -6.55
C GLN A 170 44.09 -14.87 -6.46
N LYS A 171 45.09 -13.98 -6.57
CA LYS A 171 44.90 -12.53 -6.69
C LYS A 171 43.94 -12.16 -7.80
N THR A 172 44.21 -12.67 -9.00
CA THR A 172 43.39 -12.35 -10.17
C THR A 172 41.94 -12.82 -9.98
N GLN A 173 41.73 -14.00 -9.40
CA GLN A 173 40.39 -14.50 -9.08
C GLN A 173 39.67 -13.63 -8.04
N CYS A 174 40.35 -13.22 -6.98
CA CYS A 174 39.80 -12.32 -5.97
C CYS A 174 39.40 -10.95 -6.54
N GLU A 175 40.22 -10.37 -7.43
CA GLU A 175 39.90 -9.10 -8.09
C GLU A 175 38.65 -9.18 -8.97
N VAL A 176 38.45 -10.31 -9.68
CA VAL A 176 37.24 -10.55 -10.46
C VAL A 176 36.01 -10.61 -9.55
N ILE A 177 36.07 -11.39 -8.47
CA ILE A 177 34.97 -11.52 -7.50
C ILE A 177 34.61 -10.16 -6.87
N VAL A 178 35.60 -9.33 -6.53
CA VAL A 178 35.37 -7.99 -5.98
C VAL A 178 34.64 -7.10 -6.97
N LYS A 179 35.05 -7.12 -8.24
CA LYS A 179 34.38 -6.33 -9.29
C LYS A 179 32.94 -6.78 -9.51
N GLU A 180 32.68 -8.08 -9.52
CA GLU A 180 31.32 -8.64 -9.62
C GLU A 180 30.46 -8.20 -8.43
N LYS A 181 30.97 -8.29 -7.21
CA LYS A 181 30.25 -7.87 -6.00
C LYS A 181 30.02 -6.37 -5.92
N GLN A 182 30.95 -5.55 -6.41
CA GLN A 182 30.74 -4.11 -6.53
C GLN A 182 29.61 -3.78 -7.53
N ALA A 183 29.52 -4.50 -8.64
CA ALA A 183 28.43 -4.33 -9.60
C ALA A 183 27.07 -4.75 -9.01
N GLU A 184 27.00 -5.88 -8.30
CA GLU A 184 25.80 -6.32 -7.58
C GLU A 184 25.33 -5.27 -6.54
N LEU A 185 26.28 -4.70 -5.78
CA LEU A 185 25.98 -3.67 -4.79
C LEU A 185 25.40 -2.40 -5.44
N GLN A 186 25.95 -1.97 -6.59
CA GLN A 186 25.43 -0.81 -7.33
C GLN A 186 24.00 -1.05 -7.81
N ILE A 187 23.69 -2.24 -8.32
CA ILE A 187 22.32 -2.62 -8.74
C ILE A 187 21.36 -2.57 -7.53
N CYS A 188 21.78 -3.11 -6.38
CA CYS A 188 20.99 -3.08 -5.15
C CYS A 188 20.72 -1.64 -4.68
N GLN A 189 21.72 -0.77 -4.71
CA GLN A 189 21.56 0.65 -4.35
C GLN A 189 20.58 1.39 -5.27
N GLN A 190 20.66 1.16 -6.59
CA GLN A 190 19.72 1.73 -7.55
C GLN A 190 18.29 1.26 -7.32
N GLN A 191 18.10 -0.03 -7.01
CA GLN A 191 16.77 -0.58 -6.71
C GLN A 191 16.19 0.02 -5.42
N ASN A 192 17.02 0.21 -4.39
CA ASN A 192 16.60 0.84 -3.14
C ASN A 192 16.18 2.31 -3.35
N GLN A 193 16.87 3.04 -4.21
CA GLN A 193 16.47 4.42 -4.59
C GLN A 193 15.10 4.43 -5.26
N LYS A 194 14.86 3.56 -6.26
CA LYS A 194 13.55 3.43 -6.93
C LYS A 194 12.43 3.08 -5.96
N ASN A 195 12.68 2.14 -5.04
CA ASN A 195 11.70 1.75 -4.03
C ASN A 195 11.33 2.91 -3.09
N ASN A 196 12.32 3.72 -2.69
CA ASN A 196 12.08 4.90 -1.84
C ASN A 196 11.27 5.99 -2.56
N GLU A 197 11.50 6.20 -3.86
CA GLU A 197 10.71 7.12 -4.68
C GLU A 197 9.27 6.64 -4.82
N MET A 198 9.06 5.36 -5.10
CA MET A 198 7.73 4.74 -5.17
C MET A 198 6.99 4.86 -3.83
N LEU A 199 7.67 4.67 -2.69
CA LEU A 199 7.07 4.84 -1.37
C LEU A 199 6.62 6.28 -1.12
N LYS A 200 7.43 7.27 -1.52
CA LYS A 200 7.05 8.69 -1.42
C LYS A 200 5.83 9.02 -2.28
N GLN A 201 5.76 8.49 -3.50
CA GLN A 201 4.60 8.67 -4.38
C GLN A 201 3.33 8.07 -3.76
N LEU A 202 3.40 6.84 -3.22
CA LEU A 202 2.28 6.21 -2.52
C LEU A 202 1.79 7.04 -1.32
N GLN A 203 2.72 7.58 -0.53
CA GLN A 203 2.37 8.41 0.62
C GLN A 203 1.68 9.72 0.18
N GLN A 204 2.14 10.35 -0.90
CA GLN A 204 1.51 11.55 -1.45
C GLN A 204 0.08 11.27 -1.96
N THR A 205 -0.12 10.16 -2.68
CA THR A 205 -1.45 9.75 -3.14
C THR A 205 -2.41 9.52 -1.96
N LEU A 206 -1.97 8.82 -0.91
CA LEU A 206 -2.79 8.58 0.28
C LEU A 206 -3.22 9.87 0.99
N VAL A 207 -2.32 10.85 1.09
CA VAL A 207 -2.64 12.16 1.67
C VAL A 207 -3.63 12.91 0.79
N GLN A 208 -3.44 12.88 -0.53
CA GLN A 208 -4.34 13.52 -1.48
C GLN A 208 -5.76 12.92 -1.42
N ASP A 209 -5.87 11.59 -1.36
CA ASP A 209 -7.14 10.88 -1.26
C ASP A 209 -7.89 11.25 0.04
N GLN A 210 -7.17 11.26 1.17
CA GLN A 210 -7.75 11.67 2.46
C GLN A 210 -8.21 13.13 2.45
N GLN A 211 -7.40 14.03 1.88
CA GLN A 211 -7.75 15.45 1.78
C GLN A 211 -8.97 15.66 0.88
N PHE A 212 -9.08 14.91 -0.23
CA PHE A 212 -10.23 14.98 -1.12
C PHE A 212 -11.52 14.60 -0.40
N SER A 213 -11.59 13.43 0.24
CA SER A 213 -12.80 12.99 0.93
C SER A 213 -13.22 13.90 2.10
N GLN A 214 -12.26 14.49 2.82
CA GLN A 214 -12.54 15.39 3.94
C GLN A 214 -13.04 16.77 3.48
N SER A 215 -12.49 17.29 2.38
CA SER A 215 -12.82 18.61 1.83
C SER A 215 -14.06 18.62 0.94
N LEU A 216 -14.56 17.45 0.52
CA LEU A 216 -15.64 17.35 -0.46
C LEU A 216 -16.93 18.05 -0.01
N THR A 217 -17.37 19.06 -0.75
CA THR A 217 -18.54 19.88 -0.44
C THR A 217 -19.31 20.21 -1.71
N PHE A 218 -20.64 20.21 -1.60
CA PHE A 218 -21.52 20.76 -2.63
C PHE A 218 -21.23 22.25 -2.81
N SER A 219 -21.13 22.67 -4.07
CA SER A 219 -20.83 24.04 -4.43
C SER A 219 -22.03 24.93 -4.20
N THR A 220 -21.80 26.08 -3.55
CA THR A 220 -22.78 27.17 -3.49
C THR A 220 -22.87 27.96 -4.80
N THR A 221 -21.87 27.80 -5.68
CA THR A 221 -21.76 28.51 -6.96
C THR A 221 -22.19 27.63 -8.14
N TYR A 222 -21.69 26.39 -8.21
CA TYR A 222 -21.92 25.47 -9.32
C TYR A 222 -23.15 24.59 -9.07
N LYS A 223 -24.32 25.23 -9.00
CA LYS A 223 -25.60 24.58 -8.76
C LYS A 223 -26.73 25.32 -9.47
N HIS A 224 -27.85 24.64 -9.67
CA HIS A 224 -29.08 25.32 -10.04
C HIS A 224 -29.54 26.32 -8.97
N ILE A 225 -30.24 27.37 -9.38
CA ILE A 225 -30.70 28.45 -8.48
C ILE A 225 -31.64 27.96 -7.36
N GLN A 226 -32.43 26.92 -7.62
CA GLN A 226 -33.37 26.32 -6.65
C GLN A 226 -32.73 25.32 -5.68
N GLY A 227 -31.47 24.92 -5.89
CA GLY A 227 -30.78 24.05 -4.94
C GLY A 227 -30.33 24.83 -3.71
N SER A 228 -30.59 24.33 -2.51
CA SER A 228 -30.14 24.93 -1.24
C SER A 228 -29.03 24.09 -0.62
N VAL A 229 -27.84 24.67 -0.50
CA VAL A 229 -26.67 24.01 0.12
C VAL A 229 -26.55 24.46 1.57
N THR A 230 -26.53 23.49 2.49
CA THR A 230 -26.53 23.72 3.94
C THR A 230 -25.47 22.86 4.63
N GLN A 231 -25.37 22.96 5.96
CA GLN A 231 -24.44 22.18 6.80
C GLN A 231 -22.99 22.24 6.30
N ASN A 232 -22.47 23.46 6.09
CA ASN A 232 -21.10 23.69 5.62
C ASN A 232 -20.79 22.98 4.29
N GLY A 233 -21.75 22.98 3.35
CA GLY A 233 -21.57 22.36 2.05
C GLY A 233 -21.80 20.85 2.02
N LYS A 234 -22.20 20.22 3.12
CA LYS A 234 -22.37 18.76 3.17
C LYS A 234 -23.75 18.30 2.73
N VAL A 235 -24.76 19.17 2.79
CA VAL A 235 -26.14 18.82 2.44
C VAL A 235 -26.64 19.69 1.30
N ILE A 236 -27.28 19.08 0.32
CA ILE A 236 -28.03 19.75 -0.73
C ILE A 236 -29.48 19.28 -0.67
N GLU A 237 -30.41 20.23 -0.73
CA GLU A 237 -31.83 19.98 -0.80
C GLU A 237 -32.48 20.73 -1.96
N ASN A 238 -33.52 20.12 -2.51
CA ASN A 238 -34.47 20.77 -3.39
C ASN A 238 -35.86 20.67 -2.72
N SER A 239 -36.47 21.80 -2.43
CA SER A 239 -37.83 21.88 -1.87
C SER A 239 -38.89 22.22 -2.91
N SER A 240 -38.50 22.36 -4.19
CA SER A 240 -39.35 22.81 -5.29
C SER A 240 -39.50 21.74 -6.38
N GLY A 241 -40.55 21.81 -7.19
CA GLY A 241 -40.67 20.97 -8.40
C GLY A 241 -39.66 21.40 -9.46
N GLY A 242 -39.15 20.46 -10.27
CA GLY A 242 -38.19 20.71 -11.37
C GLY A 242 -36.82 20.03 -11.17
N TYR A 243 -36.04 19.89 -12.25
CA TYR A 243 -34.83 19.06 -12.33
C TYR A 243 -33.56 19.90 -12.18
N TYR A 244 -32.77 19.63 -11.15
CA TYR A 244 -31.64 20.48 -10.79
C TYR A 244 -30.37 19.69 -10.56
N CYS A 245 -29.27 20.13 -11.16
CA CYS A 245 -27.94 19.63 -10.85
C CYS A 245 -27.25 20.49 -9.79
N CYS A 246 -26.53 19.85 -8.88
CA CYS A 246 -25.53 20.49 -8.02
C CYS A 246 -24.22 19.70 -8.11
N MET A 247 -23.13 20.41 -8.31
CA MET A 247 -21.78 19.84 -8.38
C MET A 247 -20.99 20.18 -7.11
N CYS A 248 -19.96 19.40 -6.83
CA CYS A 248 -19.01 19.73 -5.77
C CYS A 248 -17.95 20.74 -6.25
N ASP A 249 -17.37 21.47 -5.30
CA ASP A 249 -16.27 22.40 -5.57
C ASP A 249 -14.97 21.68 -5.93
N GLN A 250 -14.74 20.51 -5.32
CA GLN A 250 -13.52 19.74 -5.49
C GLN A 250 -13.56 18.89 -6.76
N MET A 251 -12.54 19.06 -7.61
CA MET A 251 -12.27 18.21 -8.76
C MET A 251 -11.79 16.84 -8.31
N ILE A 252 -12.23 15.78 -8.98
CA ILE A 252 -11.70 14.42 -8.79
C ILE A 252 -10.22 14.39 -9.22
N PRO A 253 -9.29 14.02 -8.32
CA PRO A 253 -7.89 13.84 -8.66
C PRO A 253 -7.68 12.97 -9.91
N LYS A 254 -6.74 13.35 -10.77
CA LYS A 254 -6.42 12.61 -12.00
C LYS A 254 -5.64 11.32 -11.77
N ASN A 255 -5.16 11.10 -10.55
CA ASN A 255 -4.33 9.98 -10.17
C ASN A 255 -5.05 9.12 -9.12
N GLY A 256 -4.89 7.80 -9.24
CA GLY A 256 -5.42 6.86 -8.26
C GLY A 256 -6.91 6.57 -8.41
N VAL A 257 -7.43 5.91 -7.37
CA VAL A 257 -8.83 5.51 -7.24
C VAL A 257 -9.45 6.33 -6.13
N ILE A 258 -10.44 7.14 -6.47
CA ILE A 258 -11.10 8.04 -5.53
C ILE A 258 -12.45 7.48 -5.13
N GLN A 259 -12.78 7.56 -3.85
CA GLN A 259 -14.07 7.16 -3.32
C GLN A 259 -14.73 8.31 -2.55
N PHE A 260 -16.04 8.47 -2.76
CA PHE A 260 -16.89 9.33 -1.97
C PHE A 260 -18.24 8.66 -1.74
N ALA A 261 -18.96 9.08 -0.70
CA ALA A 261 -20.24 8.49 -0.34
C ALA A 261 -21.32 9.55 -0.19
N ILE A 262 -22.51 9.24 -0.72
CA ILE A 262 -23.70 10.08 -0.63
C ILE A 262 -24.78 9.30 0.11
N LYS A 263 -25.30 9.89 1.19
CA LYS A 263 -26.44 9.39 1.94
C LYS A 263 -27.73 10.03 1.43
N ILE A 264 -28.74 9.21 1.20
CA ILE A 264 -30.08 9.68 0.84
C ILE A 264 -30.85 10.04 2.12
N ILE A 265 -31.22 11.31 2.28
CA ILE A 265 -32.01 11.77 3.45
C ILE A 265 -33.50 11.79 3.11
N GLU A 266 -33.87 12.28 1.93
CA GLU A 266 -35.25 12.35 1.46
C GLU A 266 -35.25 12.11 -0.05
N ILE A 267 -36.11 11.20 -0.53
CA ILE A 267 -36.11 10.75 -1.93
C ILE A 267 -37.44 11.09 -2.63
N ALA A 268 -37.34 11.76 -3.78
CA ALA A 268 -38.37 11.78 -4.81
C ALA A 268 -37.76 11.24 -6.11
N ASP A 269 -37.08 12.07 -6.88
CA ASP A 269 -36.23 11.61 -7.99
C ASP A 269 -34.81 12.15 -7.81
N ILE A 270 -33.87 11.24 -7.63
CA ILE A 270 -32.46 11.55 -7.36
C ILE A 270 -31.60 10.77 -8.33
N MET A 271 -30.58 11.45 -8.86
CA MET A 271 -29.47 10.81 -9.54
C MET A 271 -28.14 11.16 -8.87
N ILE A 272 -27.24 10.19 -8.81
CA ILE A 272 -25.92 10.32 -8.20
C ILE A 272 -24.85 9.97 -9.22
N GLY A 273 -23.80 10.77 -9.29
CA GLY A 273 -22.73 10.49 -10.23
C GLY A 273 -21.62 11.52 -10.27
N ILE A 274 -21.04 11.65 -11.45
CA ILE A 274 -19.95 12.57 -11.76
C ILE A 274 -20.24 13.31 -13.07
N GLY A 275 -19.65 14.48 -13.26
CA GLY A 275 -19.83 15.21 -14.51
C GLY A 275 -18.76 16.25 -14.80
N PHE A 276 -18.79 16.74 -16.05
CA PHE A 276 -17.96 17.83 -16.55
C PHE A 276 -18.61 19.17 -16.22
N ARG A 277 -17.98 19.93 -15.33
CA ARG A 277 -18.53 21.20 -14.82
C ARG A 277 -18.95 22.15 -15.93
N ASP A 278 -18.07 22.38 -16.90
CA ASP A 278 -18.31 23.34 -17.98
C ASP A 278 -19.48 22.94 -18.88
N ILE A 279 -19.65 21.63 -19.13
CA ILE A 279 -20.75 21.12 -19.96
C ILE A 279 -22.07 21.30 -19.21
N VAL A 280 -22.13 20.87 -17.94
CA VAL A 280 -23.34 20.99 -17.10
C VAL A 280 -23.73 22.45 -16.94
N GLN A 281 -22.75 23.34 -16.70
CA GLN A 281 -22.96 24.77 -16.58
C GLN A 281 -23.47 25.39 -17.90
N SER A 282 -22.93 24.99 -19.06
CA SER A 282 -23.43 25.45 -20.37
C SER A 282 -24.90 25.10 -20.64
N LYS A 283 -25.43 24.11 -19.91
CA LYS A 283 -26.84 23.69 -19.96
C LYS A 283 -27.67 24.25 -18.81
N SER A 284 -27.15 25.27 -18.12
CA SER A 284 -27.81 25.93 -16.98
C SER A 284 -28.22 24.94 -15.89
N TYR A 285 -27.44 23.86 -15.69
CA TYR A 285 -27.71 22.82 -14.67
C TYR A 285 -29.05 22.10 -14.84
N ASN A 286 -29.66 22.16 -16.03
CA ASN A 286 -30.92 21.52 -16.37
C ASN A 286 -30.70 20.24 -17.18
N ASP A 287 -31.57 19.24 -16.95
CA ASP A 287 -31.79 18.06 -17.80
C ASP A 287 -30.54 17.22 -18.16
N CYS A 288 -30.48 16.00 -17.60
CA CYS A 288 -29.44 14.99 -17.86
C CYS A 288 -29.95 13.76 -18.60
N TYR A 289 -31.15 13.81 -19.20
CA TYR A 289 -31.78 12.63 -19.82
C TYR A 289 -31.19 12.27 -21.19
N ASN A 290 -30.56 13.24 -21.83
CA ASN A 290 -29.98 13.09 -23.16
C ASN A 290 -28.48 12.83 -23.08
N ILE A 291 -27.96 12.10 -24.08
CA ILE A 291 -26.52 11.96 -24.33
C ILE A 291 -25.91 13.35 -24.55
N GLY A 292 -24.64 13.52 -24.21
CA GLY A 292 -23.93 14.79 -24.42
C GLY A 292 -24.19 15.84 -23.33
N ARG A 293 -24.92 15.51 -22.26
CA ARG A 293 -25.22 16.44 -21.15
C ARG A 293 -24.12 16.53 -20.10
N GLY A 294 -23.09 15.70 -20.23
CA GLY A 294 -21.83 15.84 -19.50
C GLY A 294 -21.82 15.17 -18.13
N THR A 295 -22.68 14.19 -17.89
CA THR A 295 -22.78 13.49 -16.61
C THR A 295 -22.86 11.98 -16.80
N TYR A 296 -22.36 11.24 -15.82
CA TYR A 296 -22.51 9.79 -15.67
C TYR A 296 -23.21 9.55 -14.34
N ASN A 297 -24.45 9.08 -14.35
CA ASN A 297 -25.32 9.00 -13.18
C ASN A 297 -26.08 7.67 -13.13
N ILE A 298 -26.41 7.24 -11.90
CA ILE A 298 -27.48 6.29 -11.63
C ILE A 298 -28.66 7.01 -10.97
N GLN A 299 -29.88 6.64 -11.36
CA GLN A 299 -31.13 7.15 -10.81
C GLN A 299 -31.71 6.20 -9.76
N PHE A 300 -32.49 6.71 -8.81
CA PHE A 300 -33.03 5.95 -7.67
C PHE A 300 -33.77 4.65 -8.03
N ASN A 301 -34.38 4.59 -9.22
CA ASN A 301 -35.12 3.44 -9.74
C ASN A 301 -34.24 2.46 -10.54
N GLY A 302 -32.91 2.64 -10.55
CA GLY A 302 -31.95 1.79 -11.25
C GLY A 302 -31.70 2.17 -12.72
N TYR A 303 -32.23 3.30 -13.20
CA TYR A 303 -31.91 3.81 -14.53
C TYR A 303 -30.50 4.41 -14.57
N CYS A 304 -29.84 4.28 -15.72
CA CYS A 304 -28.51 4.82 -16.01
C CYS A 304 -28.63 5.97 -17.00
N TRP A 305 -27.98 7.11 -16.71
CA TRP A 305 -27.90 8.28 -17.60
C TRP A 305 -26.43 8.63 -17.79
N ASN A 306 -25.96 8.72 -19.03
CA ASN A 306 -24.52 8.84 -19.30
C ASN A 306 -24.21 9.78 -20.48
N HIS A 307 -22.94 10.19 -20.56
CA HIS A 307 -22.53 11.23 -21.49
C HIS A 307 -22.39 10.76 -22.95
N ASP A 308 -21.99 9.51 -23.18
CA ASP A 308 -21.39 9.05 -24.45
C ASP A 308 -21.72 7.59 -24.85
N GLN A 309 -22.48 6.84 -24.04
CA GLN A 309 -22.84 5.43 -24.25
C GLN A 309 -24.35 5.28 -24.52
N SER A 310 -24.74 5.42 -25.79
CA SER A 310 -26.15 5.41 -26.22
C SER A 310 -26.90 4.11 -25.94
N ASP A 311 -26.19 2.98 -25.97
CA ASP A 311 -26.70 1.64 -25.66
C ASP A 311 -27.13 1.50 -24.19
N LYS A 312 -26.55 2.31 -23.30
CA LYS A 312 -26.81 2.29 -21.85
C LYS A 312 -27.67 3.46 -21.36
N ASN A 313 -27.75 4.55 -22.11
CA ASN A 313 -28.46 5.75 -21.67
C ASN A 313 -29.97 5.51 -21.59
N GLY A 314 -30.57 5.88 -20.46
CA GLY A 314 -32.00 5.69 -20.18
C GLY A 314 -32.40 4.23 -20.00
N LYS A 315 -31.46 3.33 -19.66
CA LYS A 315 -31.74 1.90 -19.42
C LYS A 315 -31.74 1.59 -17.93
N GLN A 316 -32.65 0.72 -17.50
CA GLN A 316 -32.74 0.23 -16.12
C GLN A 316 -31.76 -0.93 -15.90
N ILE A 317 -30.48 -0.60 -15.77
CA ILE A 317 -29.36 -1.57 -15.68
C ILE A 317 -28.53 -1.44 -14.39
N ALA A 318 -28.80 -0.42 -13.58
CA ALA A 318 -28.22 -0.24 -12.26
C ALA A 318 -29.13 -0.83 -11.17
N PHE A 319 -28.80 -0.59 -9.90
CA PHE A 319 -29.59 -1.04 -8.76
C PHE A 319 -30.47 0.11 -8.22
N PRO A 320 -31.68 -0.20 -7.68
CA PRO A 320 -32.51 0.81 -7.03
C PRO A 320 -31.99 1.16 -5.63
N PHE A 321 -32.25 2.39 -5.21
CA PHE A 321 -31.94 2.90 -3.87
C PHE A 321 -33.04 3.81 -3.33
N SER A 322 -33.12 3.92 -2.01
CA SER A 322 -34.18 4.64 -1.29
C SER A 322 -33.62 5.49 -0.14
N THR A 323 -34.50 6.17 0.58
CA THR A 323 -34.15 6.91 1.79
C THR A 323 -33.35 6.06 2.78
N ASN A 324 -32.32 6.66 3.39
CA ASN A 324 -31.32 6.07 4.28
C ASN A 324 -30.27 5.17 3.61
N ASP A 325 -30.35 4.88 2.32
CA ASP A 325 -29.24 4.21 1.63
C ASP A 325 -28.01 5.12 1.55
N ILE A 326 -26.85 4.47 1.55
CA ILE A 326 -25.54 5.11 1.29
C ILE A 326 -25.01 4.54 -0.01
N ILE A 327 -24.77 5.42 -0.97
CA ILE A 327 -24.18 5.08 -2.26
C ILE A 327 -22.71 5.50 -2.24
N ILE A 328 -21.83 4.51 -2.36
CA ILE A 328 -20.38 4.72 -2.51
C ILE A 328 -20.09 4.81 -4.00
N VAL A 329 -19.45 5.90 -4.41
CA VAL A 329 -19.01 6.15 -5.78
C VAL A 329 -17.50 6.04 -5.81
N GLU A 330 -17.00 5.12 -6.62
CA GLU A 330 -15.59 4.89 -6.89
C GLU A 330 -15.28 5.36 -8.32
N VAL A 331 -14.21 6.12 -8.49
CA VAL A 331 -13.77 6.66 -9.78
C VAL A 331 -12.29 6.36 -9.97
N ASP A 332 -11.96 5.73 -11.08
CA ASP A 332 -10.58 5.49 -11.51
C ASP A 332 -10.36 6.22 -12.85
N ILE A 333 -9.63 7.33 -12.79
CA ILE A 333 -9.36 8.17 -13.97
C ILE A 333 -8.41 7.46 -14.95
N GLN A 334 -7.51 6.62 -14.46
CA GLN A 334 -6.52 5.91 -15.28
C GLN A 334 -7.16 4.73 -16.01
N LYS A 335 -7.99 3.96 -15.30
CA LYS A 335 -8.77 2.85 -15.89
C LYS A 335 -10.08 3.31 -16.52
N LYS A 336 -10.38 4.60 -16.47
CA LYS A 336 -11.52 5.24 -17.13
C LYS A 336 -12.86 4.61 -16.75
N TYR A 337 -13.11 4.42 -15.46
CA TYR A 337 -14.42 3.94 -14.99
C TYR A 337 -14.95 4.72 -13.79
N VAL A 338 -16.27 4.64 -13.64
CA VAL A 338 -17.01 4.98 -12.41
C VAL A 338 -17.82 3.76 -11.97
N LYS A 339 -17.80 3.46 -10.68
CA LYS A 339 -18.52 2.35 -10.06
C LYS A 339 -19.35 2.88 -8.91
N TRP A 340 -20.63 2.54 -8.90
CA TRP A 340 -21.52 2.78 -7.77
C TRP A 340 -21.71 1.50 -6.98
N THR A 341 -21.74 1.59 -5.66
CA THR A 341 -22.00 0.46 -4.77
C THR A 341 -22.97 0.90 -3.68
N LYS A 342 -24.08 0.17 -3.51
CA LYS A 342 -25.02 0.37 -2.39
C LYS A 342 -24.46 -0.31 -1.14
N SER A 343 -24.14 0.47 -0.12
CA SER A 343 -23.44 -0.01 1.08
C SER A 343 -24.20 -1.10 1.85
N SER A 344 -25.53 -1.11 1.80
CA SER A 344 -26.36 -2.07 2.55
C SER A 344 -26.45 -3.45 1.89
N THR A 345 -26.34 -3.52 0.56
CA THR A 345 -26.55 -4.76 -0.21
C THR A 345 -25.32 -5.21 -1.00
N ASN A 346 -24.27 -4.39 -1.07
CA ASN A 346 -23.10 -4.57 -1.95
C ASN A 346 -23.44 -4.72 -3.45
N GLN A 347 -24.67 -4.39 -3.85
CA GLN A 347 -25.02 -4.29 -5.27
C GLN A 347 -24.17 -3.18 -5.89
N SER A 348 -23.60 -3.46 -7.07
CA SER A 348 -22.75 -2.51 -7.75
C SER A 348 -23.03 -2.46 -9.25
N PHE A 349 -22.69 -1.31 -9.84
CA PHE A 349 -22.83 -1.04 -11.26
C PHE A 349 -21.63 -0.21 -11.72
N THR A 350 -21.09 -0.50 -12.90
CA THR A 350 -19.88 0.16 -13.43
C THR A 350 -20.12 0.66 -14.85
N LEU A 351 -19.65 1.87 -15.12
CA LEU A 351 -19.58 2.47 -16.46
C LEU A 351 -18.16 2.86 -16.81
N ASN A 352 -17.87 2.85 -18.11
CA ASN A 352 -16.67 3.50 -18.63
C ASN A 352 -16.95 5.00 -18.74
N ILE A 353 -15.92 5.82 -18.57
CA ILE A 353 -16.06 7.29 -18.58
C ILE A 353 -15.01 7.93 -19.50
N ASP A 354 -15.37 9.05 -20.10
CA ASP A 354 -14.40 9.95 -20.70
C ASP A 354 -13.69 10.72 -19.59
N THR A 355 -12.36 10.75 -19.68
CA THR A 355 -11.47 11.44 -18.74
C THR A 355 -10.67 12.56 -19.40
N SER A 356 -11.05 12.95 -20.62
CA SER A 356 -10.44 14.05 -21.39
C SER A 356 -10.53 15.41 -20.69
N LYS A 357 -11.51 15.59 -19.80
CA LYS A 357 -11.77 16.82 -19.04
C LYS A 357 -11.88 16.55 -17.54
N ASP A 358 -11.97 17.63 -16.78
CA ASP A 358 -12.09 17.59 -15.32
C ASP A 358 -13.48 17.12 -14.89
N LEU A 359 -13.49 16.14 -14.00
CA LEU A 359 -14.69 15.51 -13.48
C LEU A 359 -14.93 15.93 -12.03
N TYR A 360 -16.19 16.10 -11.68
CA TYR A 360 -16.63 16.56 -10.37
C TYR A 360 -17.78 15.68 -9.89
N PRO A 361 -17.85 15.33 -8.60
CA PRO A 361 -19.03 14.68 -8.03
C PRO A 361 -20.26 15.57 -8.21
N CYS A 362 -21.38 14.99 -8.58
CA CYS A 362 -22.63 15.71 -8.78
C CYS A 362 -23.85 14.89 -8.39
N VAL A 363 -24.93 15.60 -8.10
CA VAL A 363 -26.25 15.03 -7.88
C VAL A 363 -27.29 15.78 -8.69
N HIS A 364 -28.28 15.05 -9.19
CA HIS A 364 -29.50 15.62 -9.77
C HIS A 364 -30.67 15.37 -8.84
N LEU A 365 -31.47 16.40 -8.59
CA LEU A 365 -32.59 16.38 -7.66
C LEU A 365 -33.86 16.86 -8.38
N TRP A 366 -34.95 16.11 -8.26
CA TRP A 366 -36.26 16.52 -8.74
C TRP A 366 -37.36 16.23 -7.73
N GLY A 367 -38.21 17.24 -7.54
CA GLY A 367 -39.17 17.27 -6.44
C GLY A 367 -38.47 17.47 -5.10
N ARG A 368 -39.13 17.01 -4.04
CA ARG A 368 -38.64 17.18 -2.67
C ARG A 368 -37.57 16.13 -2.35
N CYS A 369 -36.31 16.51 -2.53
CA CYS A 369 -35.15 15.61 -2.38
C CYS A 369 -34.10 16.24 -1.47
N LYS A 370 -33.38 15.39 -0.73
CA LYS A 370 -32.30 15.81 0.16
C LYS A 370 -31.23 14.72 0.25
N VAL A 371 -29.96 15.12 0.10
CA VAL A 371 -28.82 14.22 0.21
C VAL A 371 -27.67 14.86 0.98
N GLU A 372 -26.80 14.01 1.53
CA GLU A 372 -25.64 14.41 2.32
C GLU A 372 -24.37 13.72 1.79
N ILE A 373 -23.28 14.47 1.63
CA ILE A 373 -21.94 13.92 1.39
C ILE A 373 -21.32 13.50 2.72
N LEU A 374 -20.81 12.28 2.78
CA LEU A 374 -20.14 11.74 3.97
C LEU A 374 -18.62 11.94 3.89
N ASN A 375 -18.02 12.43 4.97
CA ASN A 375 -16.57 12.68 5.08
C ASN A 375 -15.71 11.43 5.14
N LYS A 376 -16.32 10.27 5.42
CA LYS A 376 -15.63 8.99 5.54
C LYS A 376 -16.45 7.94 4.82
N VAL A 377 -15.83 7.30 3.83
CA VAL A 377 -16.31 6.02 3.32
C VAL A 377 -15.93 4.99 4.37
N PHE A 378 -16.91 4.31 4.96
CA PHE A 378 -16.68 3.24 5.91
C PHE A 378 -16.01 2.09 5.14
N LYS A 379 -14.72 1.84 5.39
CA LYS A 379 -14.04 0.61 4.98
C LYS A 379 -14.18 -0.45 6.06
#